data_AF-A0A357BLF4-F1
#
_entry.id   AF-A0A357BLF4-F1
#
_cell.length_a   1.000
_cell.length_b   1.000
_cell.length_c   1.000
_cell.angle_alpha   90.00
_cell.angle_beta   90.00
_cell.angle_gamma   90.00
#
_symmetry.space_group_name_H-M   'P 1'
#
loop_
_entity.id
_entity.type
_entity.pdbx_description
1 polymer ?
#
loop_
_entity_poly.entity_id
_entity_poly.type
_entity_poly.pdbx_seq_one_letter_code
_entity_poly.pdbx_strand_id
1 'polypeptide(L)'
;MNNSFKKSLARRPTRIGRGSLVFSLWSFVFALQSFLTLTTSYAQSPTHEVPVNSGEQVIIEDNVLSLPNSLQETSPPTPPAGEVMPSGYTIFDDQILLTNYAVKYSELSKEIILAMMKDDTLGSYKNAAAIKVFREKFSHEVVSREKRIVEKILLRRLNRTDSPFVEVEIMHTLCVLDRYKYFKSMAPALIQKLDHYNATVSTLAFESLNNLIKLGNDRPREARIVFHTLRKILFLSRRRLATIDKPGPKLAQKLQVLRWSIKVLGTQELKRLPKEVLNLM
;
A
#
# COMPACT_ATOMS: atom_id res chain seq x y z
N MET A 1 72.63 27.79 -23.71
CA MET A 1 72.18 27.96 -25.10
C MET A 1 71.07 26.95 -25.39
N ASN A 2 69.87 27.47 -25.63
CA ASN A 2 68.76 27.00 -26.46
C ASN A 2 68.31 25.53 -26.55
N ASN A 3 66.97 25.43 -26.39
CA ASN A 3 65.99 24.57 -27.07
C ASN A 3 65.73 23.18 -26.47
N SER A 4 64.60 23.00 -25.77
CA SER A 4 63.23 22.89 -26.30
C SER A 4 62.98 21.50 -26.90
N PHE A 5 62.27 20.65 -26.15
CA PHE A 5 61.26 19.73 -26.72
C PHE A 5 60.29 19.29 -25.61
N LYS A 6 59.23 20.08 -25.40
CA LYS A 6 57.97 19.62 -24.80
C LYS A 6 57.21 18.85 -25.88
N LYS A 7 56.87 17.58 -25.64
CA LYS A 7 55.77 16.91 -26.35
C LYS A 7 54.74 16.38 -25.37
N SER A 8 53.63 17.10 -25.39
CA SER A 8 52.33 16.85 -24.79
C SER A 8 51.71 15.55 -25.32
N LEU A 9 51.36 14.64 -24.40
CA LEU A 9 50.47 13.51 -24.68
C LEU A 9 49.03 13.96 -24.41
N ALA A 10 48.35 14.32 -25.50
CA ALA A 10 46.93 14.64 -25.51
C ALA A 10 46.10 13.37 -25.24
N ARG A 11 45.44 13.33 -24.09
CA ARG A 11 44.40 12.35 -23.77
C ARG A 11 43.16 12.64 -24.62
N ARG A 12 42.72 11.66 -25.42
CA ARG A 12 41.44 11.69 -26.13
C ARG A 12 40.30 11.55 -25.12
N PRO A 13 39.26 12.41 -25.12
CA PRO A 13 38.04 12.15 -24.38
C PRO A 13 37.21 11.08 -25.08
N THR A 14 36.89 10.01 -24.36
CA THR A 14 35.94 8.99 -24.77
C THR A 14 34.54 9.59 -24.83
N ARG A 15 33.92 9.42 -26.00
CA ARG A 15 32.56 9.85 -26.34
C ARG A 15 31.56 8.93 -25.62
N ILE A 16 31.13 9.31 -24.43
CA ILE A 16 30.05 8.61 -23.70
C ILE A 16 28.72 8.92 -24.40
N GLY A 17 28.07 7.86 -24.89
CA GLY A 17 26.79 7.92 -25.57
C GLY A 17 25.69 8.51 -24.70
N ARG A 18 25.10 9.61 -25.16
CA ARG A 18 23.82 10.13 -24.66
C ARG A 18 22.72 9.19 -25.14
N GLY A 19 22.24 8.33 -24.25
CA GLY A 19 21.16 7.41 -24.60
C GLY A 19 20.60 6.60 -23.44
N SER A 20 20.37 7.19 -22.25
CA SER A 20 19.46 6.59 -21.25
C SER A 20 19.21 7.51 -20.04
N LEU A 21 18.77 8.76 -20.26
CA LEU A 21 18.47 9.69 -19.16
C LEU A 21 17.23 10.57 -19.40
N VAL A 22 16.33 10.16 -20.31
CA VAL A 22 15.11 10.93 -20.62
C VAL A 22 13.87 10.42 -19.86
N PHE A 23 13.91 9.24 -19.25
CA PHE A 23 12.76 8.67 -18.56
C PHE A 23 12.65 9.02 -17.06
N SER A 24 13.67 9.61 -16.44
CA SER A 24 13.67 9.93 -15.01
C SER A 24 13.23 11.37 -14.68
N LEU A 25 13.36 12.33 -15.60
CA LEU A 25 12.98 13.72 -15.35
C LEU A 25 11.48 14.02 -15.52
N TRP A 26 10.71 13.18 -16.22
CA TRP A 26 9.27 13.43 -16.43
C TRP A 26 8.42 13.18 -15.18
N SER A 27 8.87 12.32 -14.25
CA SER A 27 8.17 12.08 -12.98
C SER A 27 8.33 13.23 -11.98
N PHE A 28 9.37 14.08 -12.14
CA PHE A 28 9.65 15.17 -11.19
C PHE A 28 8.88 16.46 -11.52
N VAL A 29 8.59 16.72 -12.80
CA VAL A 29 7.91 17.96 -13.23
C VAL A 29 6.40 17.94 -12.90
N PHE A 30 5.75 16.76 -12.90
CA PHE A 30 4.33 16.66 -12.55
C PHE A 30 4.02 16.82 -11.05
N ALA A 31 5.01 16.63 -10.17
CA ALA A 31 4.82 16.75 -8.73
C ALA A 31 4.87 18.22 -8.24
N LEU A 32 5.63 19.09 -8.90
CA LEU A 32 5.81 20.48 -8.44
C LEU A 32 4.65 21.42 -8.84
N GLN A 33 3.95 21.12 -9.94
CA GLN A 33 2.90 22.01 -10.46
C GLN A 33 1.54 21.84 -9.75
N SER A 34 1.38 20.79 -8.94
CA SER A 34 0.17 20.57 -8.13
C SER A 34 0.20 21.27 -6.76
N PHE A 35 1.31 21.93 -6.40
CA PHE A 35 1.49 22.53 -5.07
C PHE A 35 1.12 24.03 -4.99
N LEU A 36 0.86 24.68 -6.14
CA LEU A 36 0.64 26.14 -6.21
C LEU A 36 -0.83 26.58 -6.42
N THR A 37 -1.81 25.66 -6.45
CA THR A 37 -3.23 26.01 -6.74
C THR A 37 -4.21 25.72 -5.61
N LEU A 38 -3.74 25.49 -4.37
CA LEU A 38 -4.59 25.16 -3.22
C LEU A 38 -4.47 26.19 -2.08
N THR A 39 -4.65 27.47 -2.40
CA THR A 39 -4.87 28.51 -1.37
C THR A 39 -5.92 29.52 -1.81
N THR A 40 -7.15 29.07 -2.06
CA THR A 40 -8.34 29.94 -2.05
C THR A 40 -9.58 29.05 -2.10
N SER A 41 -10.37 29.04 -1.01
CA SER A 41 -11.85 28.97 -1.04
C SER A 41 -12.43 28.29 0.21
N TYR A 42 -13.11 29.11 1.04
CA TYR A 42 -14.33 28.87 1.82
C TYR A 42 -14.32 27.77 2.90
N ALA A 43 -14.53 28.01 4.21
CA ALA A 43 -15.42 28.92 4.95
C ALA A 43 -16.91 28.70 4.69
N GLN A 44 -17.56 27.79 5.43
CA GLN A 44 -18.84 27.99 6.13
C GLN A 44 -19.34 26.66 6.73
N SER A 45 -19.52 26.67 8.04
CA SER A 45 -20.23 25.68 8.84
C SER A 45 -21.69 26.07 9.00
N PRO A 46 -22.59 25.10 9.21
CA PRO A 46 -23.71 25.31 10.10
C PRO A 46 -23.77 24.25 11.20
N THR A 47 -23.95 24.76 12.41
CA THR A 47 -24.39 24.11 13.63
C THR A 47 -25.76 23.45 13.45
N HIS A 48 -25.93 22.22 13.94
CA HIS A 48 -27.25 21.69 14.26
C HIS A 48 -27.23 21.05 15.64
N GLU A 49 -28.17 21.51 16.44
CA GLU A 49 -28.44 21.22 17.84
C GLU A 49 -29.42 20.04 18.02
N VAL A 50 -29.25 19.31 19.15
CA VAL A 50 -30.29 18.70 20.02
C VAL A 50 -30.95 17.38 19.52
N PRO A 51 -31.49 16.47 20.39
CA PRO A 51 -31.63 16.47 21.85
C PRO A 51 -31.03 15.25 22.60
N VAL A 52 -30.89 15.48 23.91
CA VAL A 52 -30.79 14.53 25.01
C VAL A 52 -32.12 13.76 25.16
N ASN A 53 -32.05 12.44 25.33
CA ASN A 53 -33.19 11.68 25.85
C ASN A 53 -32.74 10.79 27.02
N SER A 54 -33.48 10.93 28.11
CA SER A 54 -33.26 10.36 29.42
C SER A 54 -34.12 9.13 29.64
N GLY A 55 -33.51 8.10 30.25
CA GLY A 55 -34.18 7.18 31.16
C GLY A 55 -34.80 5.93 30.54
N GLU A 56 -34.21 4.78 30.86
CA GLU A 56 -35.01 3.65 31.35
C GLU A 56 -34.11 2.71 32.17
N GLN A 57 -34.50 2.48 33.42
CA GLN A 57 -33.98 1.45 34.31
C GLN A 57 -34.71 0.15 34.00
N VAL A 58 -34.00 -0.97 33.87
CA VAL A 58 -34.58 -2.31 34.06
C VAL A 58 -33.63 -3.12 34.92
N ILE A 59 -34.25 -3.76 35.91
CA ILE A 59 -33.69 -4.53 37.02
C ILE A 59 -33.79 -6.03 36.68
N ILE A 60 -32.98 -6.84 37.36
CA ILE A 60 -33.12 -8.28 37.69
C ILE A 60 -32.76 -9.28 36.57
N GLU A 61 -31.69 -10.07 36.74
CA GLU A 61 -31.78 -11.45 37.23
C GLU A 61 -30.40 -12.14 37.32
N ASP A 62 -30.14 -12.66 38.52
CA ASP A 62 -29.05 -13.54 38.88
C ASP A 62 -29.13 -14.81 38.03
N ASN A 63 -28.07 -15.11 37.26
CA ASN A 63 -27.96 -16.38 36.58
C ASN A 63 -26.82 -17.22 37.16
N VAL A 64 -27.22 -18.43 37.54
CA VAL A 64 -26.57 -19.37 38.42
C VAL A 64 -25.36 -20.01 37.76
N LEU A 65 -24.24 -20.00 38.50
CA LEU A 65 -23.02 -20.73 38.22
C LEU A 65 -23.31 -22.25 38.17
N SER A 66 -23.26 -22.84 36.99
CA SER A 66 -23.26 -24.30 36.82
C SER A 66 -21.88 -24.74 36.31
N LEU A 67 -21.16 -25.43 37.20
CA LEU A 67 -19.94 -26.18 36.90
C LEU A 67 -20.30 -27.47 36.14
N PRO A 68 -19.53 -27.82 35.10
CA PRO A 68 -19.36 -29.23 34.76
C PRO A 68 -17.86 -29.57 34.73
N ASN A 69 -17.41 -30.43 35.62
CA ASN A 69 -16.14 -31.16 35.44
C ASN A 69 -16.35 -32.61 35.89
N SER A 70 -16.98 -33.39 35.01
CA SER A 70 -16.90 -34.84 35.02
C SER A 70 -15.66 -35.25 34.24
N LEU A 71 -14.70 -35.83 34.97
CA LEU A 71 -13.56 -36.58 34.46
C LEU A 71 -14.06 -37.75 33.61
N GLN A 72 -13.71 -37.77 32.32
CA GLN A 72 -13.73 -38.97 31.50
C GLN A 72 -12.33 -39.21 30.95
N GLU A 73 -11.78 -40.35 31.37
CA GLU A 73 -10.58 -40.98 30.84
C GLU A 73 -10.71 -41.14 29.32
N THR A 74 -9.76 -40.59 28.58
CA THR A 74 -9.58 -40.91 27.16
C THR A 74 -8.34 -41.79 27.05
N SER A 75 -8.55 -42.93 26.39
CA SER A 75 -7.56 -43.92 26.00
C SER A 75 -6.45 -43.31 25.12
N PRO A 76 -5.25 -43.93 25.07
CA PRO A 76 -4.12 -43.37 24.35
C PRO A 76 -4.37 -43.35 22.83
N PRO A 77 -4.15 -42.22 22.15
CA PRO A 77 -4.32 -42.13 20.70
C PRO A 77 -3.18 -42.86 19.98
N THR A 78 -3.57 -43.81 19.13
CA THR A 78 -2.75 -44.40 18.07
C THR A 78 -2.10 -43.29 17.23
N PRO A 79 -0.79 -43.35 16.93
CA PRO A 79 -0.12 -42.30 16.16
C PRO A 79 -0.69 -42.26 14.74
N PRO A 80 -1.17 -41.10 14.25
CA PRO A 80 -1.60 -40.97 12.86
C PRO A 80 -0.40 -41.11 11.92
N ALA A 81 -0.57 -41.99 10.95
CA ALA A 81 0.34 -42.18 9.84
C ALA A 81 0.53 -40.87 9.06
N GLY A 82 1.79 -40.46 8.88
CA GLY A 82 2.21 -39.53 7.84
C GLY A 82 1.62 -38.13 7.95
N GLU A 83 2.09 -37.35 8.92
CA GLU A 83 2.08 -35.89 8.74
C GLU A 83 2.88 -35.55 7.48
N VAL A 84 2.14 -35.22 6.43
CA VAL A 84 2.65 -34.52 5.26
C VAL A 84 3.20 -33.19 5.76
N MET A 85 4.50 -33.16 6.03
CA MET A 85 5.26 -31.94 6.32
C MET A 85 4.84 -30.88 5.29
N PRO A 86 4.27 -29.73 5.70
CA PRO A 86 3.87 -28.70 4.76
C PRO A 86 5.10 -28.27 3.98
N SER A 87 5.04 -28.51 2.67
CA SER A 87 6.09 -28.18 1.74
C SER A 87 6.38 -26.67 1.77
N GLY A 88 7.53 -26.30 2.30
CA GLY A 88 8.13 -24.99 2.05
C GLY A 88 8.15 -24.00 3.22
N TYR A 89 8.73 -24.37 4.36
CA TYR A 89 9.30 -23.37 5.26
C TYR A 89 10.51 -22.74 4.57
N THR A 90 10.30 -21.72 3.76
CA THR A 90 11.39 -20.79 3.43
C THR A 90 11.87 -20.19 4.74
N ILE A 91 13.15 -20.35 5.06
CA ILE A 91 13.79 -19.92 6.31
C ILE A 91 13.51 -18.44 6.63
N PHE A 92 13.15 -17.63 5.62
CA PHE A 92 12.72 -16.25 5.77
C PHE A 92 11.36 -16.03 5.11
N ASP A 93 10.29 -16.12 5.90
CA ASP A 93 8.98 -15.61 5.49
C ASP A 93 8.87 -14.12 5.88
N ASP A 94 9.01 -13.26 4.86
CA ASP A 94 8.90 -11.81 4.99
C ASP A 94 7.58 -11.37 5.63
N GLN A 95 6.48 -12.07 5.35
CA GLN A 95 5.17 -11.73 5.87
C GLN A 95 5.12 -11.99 7.37
N ILE A 96 5.59 -13.17 7.81
CA ILE A 96 5.66 -13.53 9.23
C ILE A 96 6.55 -12.55 9.99
N LEU A 97 7.67 -12.14 9.40
CA LEU A 97 8.57 -11.17 10.03
C LEU A 97 7.89 -9.81 10.25
N LEU A 98 7.17 -9.30 9.24
CA LEU A 98 6.41 -8.05 9.36
C LEU A 98 5.30 -8.14 10.39
N THR A 99 4.54 -9.23 10.41
CA THR A 99 3.46 -9.42 11.39
C THR A 99 4.01 -9.51 12.80
N ASN A 100 5.12 -10.21 13.02
CA ASN A 100 5.73 -10.33 14.34
C ASN A 100 6.20 -8.97 14.89
N TYR A 101 6.79 -8.12 14.05
CA TYR A 101 7.13 -6.76 14.46
C TYR A 101 5.87 -5.91 14.72
N ALA A 102 4.84 -6.02 13.88
CA ALA A 102 3.60 -5.27 14.07
C ALA A 102 2.90 -5.63 15.39
N VAL A 103 2.87 -6.92 15.75
CA VAL A 103 2.34 -7.38 17.04
C VAL A 103 3.14 -6.80 18.19
N LYS A 104 4.48 -6.87 18.15
CA LYS A 104 5.36 -6.28 19.18
C LYS A 104 5.15 -4.78 19.36
N TYR A 105 4.88 -4.07 18.28
CA TYR A 105 4.68 -2.62 18.30
C TYR A 105 3.25 -2.21 18.64
N SER A 106 2.32 -3.14 18.66
CA SER A 106 0.90 -2.84 18.89
C SER A 106 0.63 -2.26 20.28
N GLU A 107 1.45 -2.60 21.29
CA GLU A 107 1.30 -2.12 22.66
C GLU A 107 2.03 -0.80 22.92
N LEU A 108 2.85 -0.33 21.97
CA LEU A 108 3.63 0.90 22.12
C LEU A 108 2.76 2.15 21.97
N SER A 109 3.17 3.23 22.64
CA SER A 109 2.49 4.52 22.55
C SER A 109 2.66 5.16 21.17
N LYS A 110 1.70 6.01 20.79
CA LYS A 110 1.73 6.79 19.54
C LYS A 110 3.05 7.54 19.36
N GLU A 111 3.58 8.15 20.43
CA GLU A 111 4.82 8.92 20.39
C GLU A 111 6.03 8.07 20.05
N ILE A 112 6.13 6.86 20.61
CA ILE A 112 7.20 5.91 20.32
C ILE A 112 7.10 5.48 18.85
N ILE A 113 5.90 5.14 18.37
CA ILE A 113 5.69 4.76 16.97
C ILE A 113 6.09 5.89 16.01
N LEU A 114 5.72 7.14 16.30
CA LEU A 114 6.12 8.29 15.50
C LEU A 114 7.63 8.53 15.51
N ALA A 115 8.29 8.32 16.66
CA ALA A 115 9.74 8.39 16.76
C ALA A 115 10.42 7.31 15.89
N MET A 116 9.89 6.08 15.90
CA MET A 116 10.36 4.98 15.07
C MET A 116 10.18 5.23 13.57
N MET A 117 9.05 5.83 13.17
CA MET A 117 8.81 6.21 11.77
C MET A 117 9.78 7.30 11.28
N LYS A 118 10.20 8.19 12.18
CA LYS A 118 11.15 9.27 11.91
C LYS A 118 12.60 8.80 11.88
N ASP A 119 12.91 7.70 12.57
CA ASP A 119 14.27 7.15 12.63
C ASP A 119 14.70 6.58 11.29
N ASP A 120 15.70 7.23 10.68
CA ASP A 120 16.22 6.84 9.38
C ASP A 120 17.09 5.57 9.45
N THR A 121 17.62 5.23 10.64
CA THR A 121 18.50 4.09 10.90
C THR A 121 17.74 2.79 11.17
N LEU A 122 16.43 2.89 11.43
CA LEU A 122 15.59 1.74 11.71
C LEU A 122 15.45 0.86 10.47
N GLY A 123 15.73 -0.44 10.63
CA GLY A 123 15.65 -1.43 9.57
C GLY A 123 14.27 -1.49 8.89
N SER A 124 14.25 -1.85 7.61
CA SER A 124 13.07 -1.75 6.74
C SER A 124 11.83 -2.47 7.28
N TYR A 125 11.96 -3.69 7.79
CA TYR A 125 10.85 -4.46 8.36
C TYR A 125 10.27 -3.79 9.61
N LYS A 126 11.14 -3.29 10.50
CA LYS A 126 10.73 -2.60 11.73
C LYS A 126 10.00 -1.30 11.39
N ASN A 127 10.52 -0.55 10.42
CA ASN A 127 9.90 0.71 10.01
C ASN A 127 8.54 0.46 9.32
N ALA A 128 8.46 -0.50 8.39
CA ALA A 128 7.21 -0.90 7.74
C ALA A 128 6.15 -1.36 8.78
N ALA A 129 6.55 -2.16 9.76
CA ALA A 129 5.68 -2.60 10.85
C ALA A 129 5.21 -1.42 11.74
N ALA A 130 6.09 -0.48 12.07
CA ALA A 130 5.72 0.72 12.83
C ALA A 130 4.69 1.57 12.06
N ILE A 131 4.89 1.77 10.75
CA ILE A 131 3.94 2.48 9.89
C ILE A 131 2.59 1.75 9.82
N LYS A 132 2.61 0.41 9.71
CA LYS A 132 1.41 -0.43 9.71
C LYS A 132 0.60 -0.26 11.00
N VAL A 133 1.25 -0.36 12.16
CA VAL A 133 0.61 -0.15 13.46
C VAL A 133 0.07 1.27 13.60
N PHE A 134 0.83 2.26 13.14
CA PHE A 134 0.37 3.65 13.12
C PHE A 134 -0.92 3.81 12.31
N ARG A 135 -0.96 3.23 11.10
CA ARG A 135 -2.15 3.27 10.25
C ARG A 135 -3.34 2.63 10.95
N GLU A 136 -3.16 1.43 11.50
CA GLU A 136 -4.25 0.63 12.05
C GLU A 136 -4.82 1.20 13.35
N LYS A 137 -3.97 1.74 14.24
CA LYS A 137 -4.42 2.23 15.56
C LYS A 137 -4.64 3.74 15.60
N PHE A 138 -3.73 4.52 15.04
CA PHE A 138 -3.66 5.96 15.34
C PHE A 138 -4.13 6.85 14.19
N SER A 139 -4.26 6.33 12.95
CA SER A 139 -4.58 7.17 11.78
C SER A 139 -5.91 7.92 11.89
N HIS A 140 -6.88 7.36 12.59
CA HIS A 140 -8.21 7.96 12.80
C HIS A 140 -8.23 9.01 13.91
N GLU A 141 -7.28 8.96 14.84
CA GLU A 141 -7.17 9.89 15.97
C GLU A 141 -6.37 11.16 15.63
N VAL A 142 -5.65 11.15 14.51
CA VAL A 142 -4.71 12.20 14.13
C VAL A 142 -5.46 13.43 13.60
N VAL A 143 -5.42 14.52 14.39
CA VAL A 143 -6.08 15.80 14.08
C VAL A 143 -5.27 16.62 13.07
N SER A 144 -5.90 17.58 12.39
CA SER A 144 -5.34 18.39 11.29
C SER A 144 -3.92 18.96 11.49
N ARG A 145 -3.57 19.45 12.69
CA ARG A 145 -2.20 19.96 12.98
C ARG A 145 -1.17 18.84 13.06
N GLU A 146 -1.49 17.76 13.78
CA GLU A 146 -0.64 16.57 13.91
C GLU A 146 -0.49 15.87 12.55
N LYS A 147 -1.60 15.77 11.80
CA LYS A 147 -1.64 15.20 10.45
C LYS A 147 -0.58 15.79 9.54
N ARG A 148 -0.41 17.11 9.52
CA ARG A 148 0.64 17.77 8.71
C ARG A 148 2.05 17.33 9.08
N ILE A 149 2.31 17.12 10.37
CA ILE A 149 3.62 16.66 10.86
C ILE A 149 3.86 15.22 10.43
N VAL A 150 2.87 14.34 10.63
CA VAL A 150 2.92 12.94 10.22
C VAL A 150 3.11 12.81 8.71
N GLU A 151 2.33 13.56 7.92
CA GLU A 151 2.48 13.61 6.45
C GLU A 151 3.90 14.01 6.04
N LYS A 152 4.49 15.02 6.70
CA LYS A 152 5.86 15.46 6.42
C LYS A 152 6.88 14.37 6.74
N ILE A 153 6.71 13.64 7.84
CA ILE A 153 7.57 12.50 8.21
C ILE A 153 7.48 11.40 7.15
N LEU A 154 6.25 11.00 6.80
CA LEU A 154 5.98 9.96 5.82
C LEU A 154 6.52 10.31 4.43
N LEU A 155 6.27 11.52 3.94
CA LEU A 155 6.76 11.96 2.63
C LEU A 155 8.30 12.07 2.59
N ARG A 156 8.92 12.59 3.66
CA ARG A 156 10.38 12.59 3.77
C ARG A 156 10.93 11.17 3.72
N ARG A 157 10.30 10.23 4.43
CA ARG A 157 10.74 8.84 4.47
C ARG A 157 10.54 8.14 3.12
N LEU A 158 9.42 8.38 2.45
CA LEU A 158 9.14 7.84 1.11
C LEU A 158 10.22 8.22 0.09
N ASN A 159 10.75 9.44 0.17
CA ASN A 159 11.79 9.92 -0.73
C ASN A 159 13.21 9.39 -0.40
N ARG A 160 13.38 8.70 0.73
CA ARG A 160 14.69 8.22 1.23
C ARG A 160 14.78 6.71 1.33
N THR A 161 13.65 6.02 1.38
CA THR A 161 13.61 4.56 1.50
C THR A 161 13.76 3.93 0.12
N ASP A 162 14.64 2.93 0.03
CA ASP A 162 14.73 2.04 -1.14
C ASP A 162 13.95 0.74 -0.92
N SER A 163 13.39 0.55 0.28
CA SER A 163 12.68 -0.67 0.64
C SER A 163 11.23 -0.65 0.12
N PRO A 164 10.82 -1.61 -0.73
CA PRO A 164 9.47 -1.66 -1.27
C PRO A 164 8.40 -1.92 -0.20
N PHE A 165 8.73 -2.61 0.89
CA PHE A 165 7.81 -2.83 2.02
C PHE A 165 7.39 -1.50 2.67
N VAL A 166 8.38 -0.68 3.04
CA VAL A 166 8.19 0.64 3.62
C VAL A 166 7.42 1.55 2.65
N GLU A 167 7.77 1.54 1.36
CA GLU A 167 7.06 2.34 0.36
C GLU A 167 5.56 2.02 0.30
N VAL A 168 5.19 0.73 0.23
CA VAL A 168 3.79 0.30 0.18
C VAL A 168 3.02 0.76 1.43
N GLU A 169 3.61 0.55 2.61
CA GLU A 169 3.01 0.95 3.88
C GLU A 169 2.84 2.48 3.99
N ILE A 170 3.83 3.27 3.55
CA ILE A 170 3.73 4.73 3.52
C ILE A 170 2.64 5.18 2.55
N MET A 171 2.63 4.66 1.32
CA MET A 171 1.64 5.02 0.29
C MET A 171 0.22 4.74 0.76
N HIS A 172 0.00 3.58 1.39
CA HIS A 172 -1.30 3.23 1.96
C HIS A 172 -1.67 4.17 3.11
N THR A 173 -0.75 4.41 4.05
CA THR A 173 -0.98 5.29 5.21
C THR A 173 -1.32 6.71 4.79
N LEU A 174 -0.61 7.27 3.80
CA LEU A 174 -0.93 8.59 3.25
C LEU A 174 -2.34 8.63 2.63
N CYS A 175 -2.75 7.58 1.92
CA CYS A 175 -4.11 7.50 1.38
C CYS A 175 -5.19 7.40 2.47
N VAL A 176 -4.89 6.75 3.60
CA VAL A 176 -5.80 6.65 4.75
C VAL A 176 -5.91 8.00 5.46
N LEU A 177 -4.79 8.71 5.65
CA LEU A 177 -4.76 10.02 6.30
C LEU A 177 -5.45 11.11 5.46
N ASP A 178 -5.12 11.19 4.17
CA ASP A 178 -5.73 12.16 3.25
C ASP A 178 -5.95 11.57 1.85
N ARG A 179 -7.10 10.94 1.69
CA ARG A 179 -7.46 10.30 0.44
C ARG A 179 -7.55 11.27 -0.73
N TYR A 180 -8.15 12.45 -0.54
CA TYR A 180 -8.35 13.42 -1.62
C TYR A 180 -7.03 13.95 -2.16
N LYS A 181 -6.05 14.14 -1.27
CA LYS A 181 -4.72 14.62 -1.62
C LYS A 181 -3.85 13.56 -2.27
N TYR A 182 -3.81 12.35 -1.71
CA TYR A 182 -2.79 11.36 -2.06
C TYR A 182 -3.26 10.25 -3.00
N PHE A 183 -4.56 9.96 -3.11
CA PHE A 183 -5.03 8.83 -3.92
C PHE A 183 -4.58 8.92 -5.39
N LYS A 184 -4.64 10.12 -5.99
CA LYS A 184 -4.26 10.33 -7.40
C LYS A 184 -2.81 9.97 -7.69
N SER A 185 -1.88 10.22 -6.76
CA SER A 185 -0.46 9.95 -6.93
C SER A 185 -0.06 8.55 -6.44
N MET A 186 -0.64 8.11 -5.31
CA MET A 186 -0.20 6.89 -4.63
C MET A 186 -0.89 5.63 -5.16
N ALA A 187 -2.17 5.69 -5.55
CA ALA A 187 -2.87 4.51 -6.07
C ALA A 187 -2.22 3.95 -7.35
N PRO A 188 -1.80 4.77 -8.34
CA PRO A 188 -1.08 4.25 -9.50
C PRO A 188 0.25 3.58 -9.13
N ALA A 189 0.99 4.13 -8.16
CA ALA A 189 2.25 3.56 -7.68
C ALA A 189 2.02 2.22 -6.96
N LEU A 190 0.98 2.11 -6.12
CA LEU A 190 0.57 0.84 -5.52
C LEU A 190 0.18 -0.20 -6.58
N ILE A 191 -0.53 0.20 -7.64
CA ILE A 191 -0.87 -0.70 -8.76
C ILE A 191 0.40 -1.24 -9.45
N GLN A 192 1.44 -0.42 -9.60
CA GLN A 192 2.72 -0.87 -10.15
C GLN A 192 3.42 -1.89 -9.24
N LYS A 193 3.26 -1.77 -7.91
CA LYS A 193 3.81 -2.74 -6.95
C LYS A 193 3.14 -4.12 -6.99
N LEU A 194 1.97 -4.27 -7.63
CA LEU A 194 1.38 -5.58 -7.92
C LEU A 194 2.24 -6.45 -8.87
N ASP A 195 3.15 -5.86 -9.63
CA ASP A 195 4.08 -6.60 -10.48
C ASP A 195 5.41 -6.93 -9.80
N HIS A 196 5.60 -6.52 -8.54
CA HIS A 196 6.88 -6.67 -7.86
C HIS A 196 7.30 -8.15 -7.78
N TYR A 197 8.59 -8.44 -7.94
CA TYR A 197 9.09 -9.83 -7.98
C TYR A 197 8.86 -10.55 -6.64
N ASN A 198 9.08 -9.85 -5.52
CA ASN A 198 8.76 -10.35 -4.18
C ASN A 198 7.23 -10.46 -4.00
N ALA A 199 6.77 -11.68 -3.70
CA ALA A 199 5.35 -12.00 -3.54
C ALA A 199 4.71 -11.24 -2.37
N THR A 200 5.41 -11.10 -1.26
CA THR A 200 4.94 -10.38 -0.06
C THR A 200 4.66 -8.91 -0.38
N VAL A 201 5.54 -8.24 -1.12
CA VAL A 201 5.31 -6.85 -1.56
C VAL A 201 4.06 -6.75 -2.45
N SER A 202 3.89 -7.69 -3.39
CA SER A 202 2.71 -7.74 -4.26
C SER A 202 1.43 -7.92 -3.45
N THR A 203 1.45 -8.83 -2.47
CA THR A 203 0.32 -9.09 -1.57
C THR A 203 0.00 -7.88 -0.70
N LEU A 204 1.00 -7.23 -0.09
CA LEU A 204 0.80 -6.01 0.70
C LEU A 204 0.22 -4.86 -0.14
N ALA A 205 0.70 -4.70 -1.38
CA ALA A 205 0.18 -3.68 -2.29
C ALA A 205 -1.28 -3.97 -2.67
N PHE A 206 -1.60 -5.25 -2.89
CA PHE A 206 -2.96 -5.70 -3.17
C PHE A 206 -3.91 -5.52 -1.98
N GLU A 207 -3.49 -5.90 -0.78
CA GLU A 207 -4.24 -5.67 0.47
C GLU A 207 -4.49 -4.18 0.69
N SER A 208 -3.46 -3.35 0.51
CA SER A 208 -3.56 -1.90 0.62
C SER A 208 -4.58 -1.33 -0.37
N LEU A 209 -4.52 -1.74 -1.64
CA LEU A 209 -5.50 -1.32 -2.65
C LEU A 209 -6.91 -1.79 -2.32
N ASN A 210 -7.08 -3.03 -1.88
CA ASN A 210 -8.39 -3.57 -1.48
C ASN A 210 -8.98 -2.82 -0.30
N ASN A 211 -8.16 -2.49 0.70
CA ASN A 211 -8.60 -1.71 1.86
C ASN A 211 -9.04 -0.31 1.43
N LEU A 212 -8.26 0.35 0.56
CA LEU A 212 -8.67 1.62 -0.01
C LEU A 212 -9.97 1.47 -0.81
N ILE A 213 -10.12 0.45 -1.64
CA ILE A 213 -11.32 0.21 -2.43
C ILE A 213 -12.56 0.02 -1.54
N LYS A 214 -12.47 -0.83 -0.51
CA LYS A 214 -13.57 -1.10 0.44
C LYS A 214 -14.00 0.15 1.21
N LEU A 215 -13.05 0.98 1.63
CA LEU A 215 -13.35 2.26 2.31
C LEU A 215 -13.97 3.31 1.38
N GLY A 216 -13.76 3.17 0.07
CA GLY A 216 -14.15 4.15 -0.95
C GLY A 216 -15.34 3.71 -1.80
N ASN A 217 -16.31 2.98 -1.23
CA ASN A 217 -17.49 2.51 -1.97
C ASN A 217 -18.10 3.65 -2.81
N ASP A 218 -18.37 3.34 -4.08
CA ASP A 218 -19.02 4.21 -5.06
C ASP A 218 -18.33 5.55 -5.37
N ARG A 219 -16.99 5.57 -5.41
CA ARG A 219 -16.21 6.75 -5.80
C ARG A 219 -15.80 6.72 -7.28
N PRO A 220 -16.55 7.34 -8.20
CA PRO A 220 -16.26 7.27 -9.64
C PRO A 220 -14.94 7.94 -10.01
N ARG A 221 -14.53 9.01 -9.33
CA ARG A 221 -13.25 9.69 -9.60
C ARG A 221 -12.06 8.75 -9.38
N GLU A 222 -12.10 7.98 -8.30
CA GLU A 222 -11.03 7.07 -7.91
C GLU A 222 -11.03 5.82 -8.79
N ALA A 223 -12.22 5.27 -9.07
CA ALA A 223 -12.39 4.19 -10.03
C ALA A 223 -11.83 4.56 -11.41
N ARG A 224 -12.03 5.80 -11.90
CA ARG A 224 -11.43 6.28 -13.16
C ARG A 224 -9.91 6.25 -13.14
N ILE A 225 -9.28 6.68 -12.04
CA ILE A 225 -7.82 6.70 -11.90
C ILE A 225 -7.27 5.27 -11.95
N VAL A 226 -7.87 4.37 -11.18
CA VAL A 226 -7.51 2.95 -11.13
C VAL A 226 -7.71 2.29 -12.50
N PHE A 227 -8.89 2.46 -13.10
CA PHE A 227 -9.22 1.93 -14.43
C PHE A 227 -8.22 2.40 -15.49
N HIS A 228 -7.94 3.71 -15.55
CA HIS A 228 -7.04 4.26 -16.56
C HIS A 228 -5.60 3.76 -16.40
N THR A 229 -5.15 3.61 -15.15
CA THR A 229 -3.83 3.06 -14.84
C THR A 229 -3.73 1.60 -15.27
N LEU A 230 -4.70 0.76 -14.87
CA LEU A 230 -4.73 -0.65 -15.23
C LEU A 230 -4.89 -0.86 -16.73
N ARG A 231 -5.77 -0.12 -17.39
CA ARG A 231 -5.95 -0.15 -18.85
C ARG A 231 -4.61 0.10 -19.56
N LYS A 232 -3.84 1.11 -19.15
CA LYS A 232 -2.53 1.40 -19.74
C LYS A 232 -1.56 0.23 -19.55
N ILE A 233 -1.43 -0.27 -18.32
CA ILE A 233 -0.52 -1.38 -18.00
C ILE A 233 -0.89 -2.63 -18.82
N LEU A 234 -2.17 -3.00 -18.84
CA LEU A 234 -2.66 -4.19 -19.55
C LEU A 234 -2.55 -4.03 -21.07
N PHE A 235 -2.77 -2.83 -21.60
CA PHE A 235 -2.59 -2.54 -23.03
C PHE A 235 -1.12 -2.69 -23.47
N LEU A 236 -0.18 -2.31 -22.62
CA LEU A 236 1.25 -2.49 -22.88
C LEU A 236 1.64 -3.98 -22.86
N SER A 237 0.98 -4.79 -22.01
CA SER A 237 1.20 -6.24 -21.94
C SER A 237 0.36 -7.07 -22.90
N ARG A 238 -0.44 -6.47 -23.80
CA ARG A 238 -1.45 -7.18 -24.62
C ARG A 238 -0.92 -8.40 -25.39
N ARG A 239 0.28 -8.31 -25.96
CA ARG A 239 0.89 -9.42 -26.72
C ARG A 239 1.17 -10.63 -25.82
N ARG A 240 1.60 -10.39 -24.59
CA ARG A 240 1.82 -11.45 -23.60
C ARG A 240 0.50 -12.04 -23.10
N LEU A 241 -0.53 -11.20 -22.95
CA LEU A 241 -1.86 -11.64 -22.52
C LEU A 241 -2.55 -12.53 -23.56
N ALA A 242 -2.29 -12.33 -24.85
CA ALA A 242 -2.87 -13.14 -25.92
C ALA A 242 -2.50 -14.64 -25.86
N THR A 243 -1.39 -14.99 -25.21
CA THR A 243 -0.89 -16.37 -25.11
C THR A 243 -1.29 -17.05 -23.80
N ILE A 244 -1.94 -16.32 -22.89
CA ILE A 244 -2.27 -16.82 -21.56
C ILE A 244 -3.73 -17.29 -21.56
N ASP A 245 -3.96 -18.56 -21.26
CA ASP A 245 -5.34 -19.10 -21.11
C ASP A 245 -5.89 -18.88 -19.69
N LYS A 246 -5.02 -18.96 -18.67
CA LYS A 246 -5.41 -18.81 -17.26
C LYS A 246 -4.59 -17.71 -16.57
N PRO A 247 -5.24 -16.77 -15.87
CA PRO A 247 -4.51 -15.70 -15.22
C PRO A 247 -3.67 -16.22 -14.05
N GLY A 248 -2.37 -15.92 -14.05
CA GLY A 248 -1.52 -16.14 -12.89
C GLY A 248 -1.91 -15.25 -11.69
N PRO A 249 -1.34 -15.48 -10.49
CA PRO A 249 -1.78 -14.83 -9.25
C PRO A 249 -1.73 -13.30 -9.29
N LYS A 250 -0.63 -12.74 -9.82
CA LYS A 250 -0.47 -11.27 -9.96
C LYS A 250 -1.46 -10.66 -10.95
N LEU A 251 -1.73 -11.37 -12.04
CA LEU A 251 -2.70 -10.93 -13.04
C LEU A 251 -4.12 -11.00 -12.47
N ALA A 252 -4.45 -12.07 -11.75
CA ALA A 252 -5.74 -12.20 -11.07
C ALA A 252 -6.00 -11.05 -10.09
N GLN A 253 -4.99 -10.64 -9.30
CA GLN A 253 -5.08 -9.48 -8.40
C GLN A 253 -5.43 -8.19 -9.17
N LYS A 254 -4.75 -7.92 -10.29
CA LYS A 254 -5.05 -6.76 -11.14
C LYS A 254 -6.44 -6.82 -11.75
N LEU A 255 -6.86 -7.99 -12.23
CA LEU A 255 -8.19 -8.19 -12.81
C LEU A 255 -9.28 -7.99 -11.76
N GLN A 256 -9.05 -8.38 -10.49
CA GLN A 256 -9.98 -8.11 -9.40
C GLN A 256 -10.15 -6.60 -9.15
N VAL A 257 -9.03 -5.85 -9.09
CA VAL A 257 -9.07 -4.38 -8.96
C VAL A 257 -9.74 -3.74 -10.18
N LEU A 258 -9.50 -4.28 -11.38
CA LEU A 258 -10.13 -3.82 -12.62
C LEU A 258 -11.65 -4.05 -12.59
N ARG A 259 -12.11 -5.24 -12.19
CA ARG A 259 -13.54 -5.58 -12.04
C ARG A 259 -14.25 -4.60 -11.10
N TRP A 260 -13.63 -4.25 -9.97
CA TRP A 260 -14.17 -3.22 -9.09
C TRP A 260 -14.32 -1.87 -9.82
N SER A 261 -13.28 -1.43 -10.52
CA SER A 261 -13.33 -0.13 -11.22
C SER A 261 -14.43 -0.10 -12.29
N ILE A 262 -14.64 -1.20 -13.01
CA ILE A 262 -15.73 -1.32 -13.99
C ILE A 262 -17.10 -1.35 -13.29
N LYS A 263 -17.23 -2.06 -12.16
CA LYS A 263 -18.47 -2.09 -11.38
C LYS A 263 -18.92 -0.68 -10.99
N VAL A 264 -17.98 0.18 -10.57
CA VAL A 264 -18.28 1.56 -10.18
C VAL A 264 -18.54 2.49 -11.39
N LEU A 265 -17.85 2.28 -12.51
CA LEU A 265 -17.98 3.15 -13.70
C LEU A 265 -19.09 2.75 -14.67
N GLY A 266 -19.52 1.49 -14.62
CA GLY A 266 -20.49 0.90 -15.54
C GLY A 266 -19.86 0.17 -16.72
N THR A 267 -20.68 -0.59 -17.43
CA THR A 267 -20.28 -1.52 -18.52
C THR A 267 -19.75 -0.82 -19.77
N GLN A 268 -19.96 0.49 -19.91
CA GLN A 268 -19.46 1.27 -21.04
C GLN A 268 -17.93 1.24 -21.14
N GLU A 269 -17.23 1.14 -20.01
CA GLU A 269 -15.77 1.08 -19.95
C GLU A 269 -15.20 -0.25 -20.49
N LEU A 270 -16.01 -1.31 -20.61
CA LEU A 270 -15.57 -2.58 -21.20
C LEU A 270 -15.13 -2.42 -22.66
N LYS A 271 -15.80 -1.53 -23.42
CA LYS A 271 -15.45 -1.23 -24.82
C LYS A 271 -14.06 -0.62 -24.98
N ARG A 272 -13.47 -0.12 -23.88
CA ARG A 272 -12.17 0.54 -23.85
C ARG A 272 -11.03 -0.40 -23.47
N LEU A 273 -11.31 -1.66 -23.15
CA LEU A 273 -10.29 -2.65 -22.83
C LEU A 273 -9.81 -3.42 -24.07
N PRO A 274 -8.55 -3.91 -24.06
CA PRO A 274 -8.07 -4.85 -25.07
C PRO A 274 -8.90 -6.15 -25.03
N LYS A 275 -9.14 -6.77 -26.20
CA LYS A 275 -9.94 -8.00 -26.32
C LYS A 275 -9.32 -9.14 -25.50
N GLU A 276 -8.00 -9.18 -25.43
CA GLU A 276 -7.22 -10.17 -24.69
C GLU A 276 -7.49 -10.09 -23.19
N VAL A 277 -7.76 -8.89 -22.66
CA VAL A 277 -8.11 -8.70 -21.25
C VAL A 277 -9.53 -9.19 -20.99
N LEU A 278 -10.47 -8.92 -21.92
CA LEU A 278 -11.86 -9.34 -21.79
C LEU A 278 -12.01 -10.87 -21.74
N ASN A 279 -11.17 -11.59 -22.48
CA ASN A 279 -11.16 -13.06 -22.46
C ASN A 279 -10.69 -13.66 -21.12
N LEU A 280 -9.96 -12.89 -20.32
CA LEU A 280 -9.39 -13.32 -19.03
C LEU A 280 -10.23 -12.88 -17.83
N MET A 281 -11.25 -12.06 -18.06
CA MET A 281 -12.15 -11.52 -17.04
C MET A 281 -13.34 -12.42 -16.79
#